data_AF-A0A7L4FVD0-F1
#
_entry.id   AF-A0A7L4FVD0-F1
#
_cell.length_a   1.000
_cell.length_b   1.000
_cell.length_c   1.000
_cell.angle_alpha   90.00
_cell.angle_beta   90.00
_cell.angle_gamma   90.00
#
_symmetry.space_group_name_H-M   'P 1'
#
loop_
_entity.id
_entity.type
_entity.pdbx_description
1 polymer ?
#
loop_
_entity_poly.entity_id
_entity_poly.type
_entity_poly.pdbx_seq_one_letter_code
_entity_poly.pdbx_strand_id
1 'polypeptide(L)' 'ESAALPYWPFSSSDFWSYVEYFRTLGAYDRIEDMARTFFAQFPFGSRLGYH' A
#
# COMPACT_ATOMS: atom_id res chain seq x y z
N GLU A 1 0.25 -21.42 4.65
CA GLU A 1 0.58 -21.01 3.27
C GLU A 1 0.39 -19.52 3.19
N SER A 2 1.47 -18.73 3.19
CA SER A 2 1.34 -17.27 3.03
C SER A 2 0.87 -17.03 1.61
N ALA A 3 -0.39 -16.63 1.45
CA ALA A 3 -0.90 -16.16 0.16
C ALA A 3 0.12 -15.16 -0.37
N ALA A 4 0.73 -15.49 -1.51
CA ALA A 4 1.70 -14.62 -2.16
C ALA A 4 0.99 -13.28 -2.36
N LEU A 5 1.37 -12.27 -1.56
CA LEU A 5 0.95 -10.91 -1.81
C LEU A 5 1.35 -10.63 -3.25
N PRO A 6 0.42 -10.16 -4.11
CA PRO A 6 0.77 -9.82 -5.48
C PRO A 6 1.99 -8.92 -5.42
N TYR A 7 3.01 -9.22 -6.23
CA TYR A 7 4.26 -8.49 -6.21
C TYR A 7 4.00 -7.07 -6.74
N TRP A 8 3.54 -6.18 -5.87
CA TRP A 8 3.30 -4.78 -6.19
C TRP A 8 4.66 -4.10 -6.17
N PRO A 9 5.15 -3.55 -7.28
CA PRO A 9 6.30 -2.66 -7.25
C PRO A 9 5.84 -1.38 -6.56
N PHE A 10 6.04 -1.29 -5.25
CA PHE A 10 5.59 -0.17 -4.42
C PHE A 10 6.50 1.07 -4.58
N SER A 11 6.78 1.50 -5.81
CA SER A 11 7.30 2.86 -6.01
C SER A 11 6.17 3.87 -5.76
N SER A 12 6.49 5.04 -5.22
CA SER A 12 5.47 6.08 -4.97
C SER A 12 4.74 6.52 -6.24
N SER A 13 5.36 6.37 -7.42
CA SER A 13 4.74 6.67 -8.72
C SER A 13 3.69 5.62 -9.11
N ASP A 14 3.88 4.37 -8.71
CA ASP A 14 2.98 3.27 -9.06
C ASP A 14 1.74 3.24 -8.14
N PHE A 15 1.87 3.71 -6.90
CA PHE A 15 0.79 3.69 -5.90
C PHE A 15 -0.49 4.38 -6.38
N TRP A 16 -0.40 5.63 -6.86
CA TRP A 16 -1.58 6.40 -7.26
C TRP A 16 -2.27 5.82 -8.50
N SER A 17 -1.50 5.27 -9.43
CA SER A 17 -2.04 4.57 -10.61
C SER A 17 -2.90 3.37 -10.20
N TYR A 18 -2.47 2.60 -9.19
CA TYR A 18 -3.27 1.50 -8.65
C TYR A 18 -4.50 1.98 -7.86
N VAL A 19 -4.42 3.09 -7.14
CA VAL A 19 -5.58 3.69 -6.47
C VAL A 19 -6.66 4.05 -7.49
N GLU A 20 -6.29 4.71 -8.58
CA GLU A 20 -7.22 5.06 -9.65
C GLU A 20 -7.81 3.80 -10.30
N TYR A 21 -6.98 2.82 -10.62
CA TYR A 21 -7.43 1.52 -11.16
C TYR A 21 -8.48 0.86 -10.27
N PHE A 22 -8.21 0.70 -8.98
CA PHE A 22 -9.18 0.08 -8.06
C PHE A 22 -10.45 0.90 -7.87
N ARG A 23 -10.37 2.24 -7.96
CA ARG A 23 -11.57 3.10 -7.96
C ARG A 23 -12.43 2.86 -9.18
N THR A 24 -11.85 2.68 -10.37
CA THR A 24 -12.64 2.33 -11.58
C THR A 24 -13.35 0.97 -11.45
N LEU A 25 -12.78 0.06 -10.66
CA LEU A 25 -13.35 -1.26 -10.40
C LEU A 25 -14.31 -1.31 -9.19
N GLY A 26 -14.42 -0.21 -8.43
CA GLY A 26 -15.15 -0.20 -7.15
C GLY A 26 -14.51 -1.07 -6.06
N ALA A 27 -13.25 -1.47 -6.22
CA ALA A 27 -12.54 -2.38 -5.33
C ALA A 27 -11.85 -1.64 -4.17
N TYR A 28 -12.63 -0.93 -3.36
CA TYR A 28 -12.11 -0.08 -2.28
C TYR A 28 -11.36 -0.86 -1.19
N ASP A 29 -11.80 -2.07 -0.88
CA ASP A 29 -11.13 -2.94 0.12
C ASP A 29 -9.67 -3.23 -0.28
N ARG A 30 -9.42 -3.35 -1.60
CA ARG A 30 -8.06 -3.58 -2.13
C ARG A 30 -7.16 -2.35 -2.00
N ILE A 31 -7.74 -1.14 -2.01
CA ILE A 31 -7.01 0.11 -1.77
C ILE A 31 -6.50 0.15 -0.32
N GLU A 32 -7.33 -0.30 0.62
CA GLU A 32 -6.98 -0.33 2.04
C GLU A 32 -5.82 -1.30 2.33
N ASP A 33 -5.89 -2.53 1.82
CA ASP A 33 -4.82 -3.52 1.93
C ASP A 33 -3.51 -3.04 1.29
N MET A 34 -3.61 -2.42 0.12
CA MET A 34 -2.47 -1.86 -0.60
C MET A 34 -1.84 -0.70 0.19
N ALA A 35 -2.64 0.23 0.71
CA ALA A 35 -2.17 1.36 1.50
C ALA A 35 -1.44 0.90 2.77
N ARG A 36 -1.99 -0.08 3.49
CA ARG A 36 -1.33 -0.67 4.68
C ARG A 36 0.04 -1.23 4.33
N THR A 37 0.13 -1.97 3.23
CA THR A 37 1.39 -2.59 2.79
C THR A 37 2.41 -1.55 2.33
N PHE A 38 1.98 -0.53 1.57
CA PHE A 38 2.83 0.57 1.11
C PHE A 38 3.39 1.37 2.29
N PHE A 39 2.53 1.81 3.22
CA PHE A 39 2.95 2.62 4.36
C PHE A 39 3.76 1.84 5.41
N ALA A 40 3.59 0.53 5.51
CA ALA A 40 4.41 -0.31 6.39
C ALA A 40 5.91 -0.31 6.01
N GLN A 41 6.24 -0.01 4.75
CA GLN A 41 7.63 0.10 4.28
C GLN A 41 8.30 1.40 4.76
N PHE A 42 7.52 2.39 5.19
CA PHE A 42 8.03 3.66 5.69
C PHE A 42 8.03 3.63 7.22
N PRO A 43 9.21 3.71 7.87
CA PRO A 43 9.28 3.78 9.33
C PRO A 43 8.91 5.19 9.80
N PHE A 44 7.62 5.55 9.76
CA PHE A 44 7.13 6.82 10.29
C PHE A 44 7.26 6.89 11.81
N GLY A 45 7.05 5.77 12.51
CA GLY A 45 7.15 5.69 13.97
C GLY A 45 8.57 5.95 14.50
N SER A 46 9.60 5.44 13.81
CA SER A 46 10.99 5.59 14.24
C SER A 46 11.57 6.99 14.03
N ARG A 47 10.95 7.81 13.17
CA ARG A 47 11.39 9.19 12.90
C ARG A 47 10.69 10.26 13.75
N LEU A 48 9.63 9.90 14.47
CA LEU A 48 8.91 10.82 15.35
C LEU A 48 9.42 10.80 16.81
N GLY A 49 10.44 10.00 17.12
CA GLY A 49 11.14 10.08 18.41
C GLY A 49 10.31 9.64 19.62
N TYR A 50 9.24 8.85 19.43
CA TYR A 50 8.51 8.25 20.55
C TYR A 50 9.25 6.99 21.03
N HIS A 51 10.19 7.19 21.95
CA HIS A 51 10.71 6.17 22.86
C HIS A 51 10.20 6.46 24.27
#